data_AF-A0A8S0T1D3-F1
#
_entry.id   AF-A0A8S0T1D3-F1
#
_cell.length_a   1.000
_cell.length_b   1.000
_cell.length_c   1.000
_cell.angle_alpha   90.00
_cell.angle_beta   90.00
_cell.angle_gamma   90.00
#
_symmetry.space_group_name_H-M   'P 1'
#
loop_
_entity.id
_entity.type
_entity.pdbx_description
1 polymer ?
#
loop_
_entity_poly.entity_id
_entity_poly.type
_entity_poly.pdbx_seq_one_letter_code
_entity_poly.pdbx_strand_id
1 'polypeptide(L)'
;MFHLLISVVAQEKRGSIVKNQLLEGCQITKLTWRIDNFSRLNVKKIFSEIFMVSGFKWRIFLYPKGIRVDDYLSVYLEVVDDATAPVGWFIDADLTFNVVDQIDHKKTVDHGIYLHL
;
A
#
# COMPACT_ATOMS: atom_id res chain seq x y z
N MET A 1 4.93 -22.97 9.27
CA MET A 1 5.67 -21.95 8.49
C MET A 1 4.72 -20.77 8.34
N PHE A 2 5.09 -19.59 8.81
CA PHE A 2 4.21 -18.43 8.78
C PHE A 2 4.40 -17.68 7.46
N HIS A 3 3.30 -17.39 6.78
CA HIS A 3 3.28 -16.42 5.70
C HIS A 3 2.96 -15.05 6.32
N LEU A 4 3.32 -13.97 5.65
CA LEU A 4 2.86 -12.64 6.00
C LEU A 4 2.00 -12.12 4.85
N LEU A 5 0.82 -11.61 5.17
CA LEU A 5 -0.10 -11.01 4.21
C LEU A 5 -0.22 -9.53 4.52
N ILE A 6 0.21 -8.69 3.57
CA ILE A 6 0.06 -7.25 3.64
C ILE A 6 -0.99 -6.84 2.64
N SER A 7 -2.05 -6.16 3.08
CA SER A 7 -3.00 -5.55 2.14
C SER A 7 -2.93 -4.03 2.19
N VAL A 8 -2.91 -3.40 1.02
CA VAL A 8 -3.06 -1.95 0.87
C VAL A 8 -4.42 -1.68 0.23
N VAL A 9 -5.24 -0.88 0.90
CA VAL A 9 -6.50 -0.37 0.36
C VAL A 9 -6.31 1.10 0.08
N ALA A 10 -6.43 1.51 -1.18
CA ALA A 10 -6.37 2.90 -1.61
C ALA A 10 -7.76 3.38 -2.01
N GLN A 11 -8.22 4.47 -1.40
CA GLN A 11 -9.45 5.16 -1.77
C GLN A 11 -9.08 6.55 -2.32
N GLU A 12 -9.54 6.82 -3.54
CA GLU A 12 -9.29 8.08 -4.22
C GLU A 12 -10.58 8.84 -4.52
N LYS A 13 -10.49 10.17 -4.48
CA LYS A 13 -11.58 11.07 -4.80
C LYS A 13 -11.22 11.87 -6.05
N ARG A 14 -11.76 11.47 -7.20
CA ARG A 14 -11.66 12.26 -8.45
C ARG A 14 -12.93 13.09 -8.62
N GLY A 15 -12.83 14.41 -8.43
CA GLY A 15 -13.88 15.35 -8.82
C GLY A 15 -13.74 15.70 -10.30
N SER A 16 -14.84 15.74 -11.05
CA SER A 16 -14.86 16.23 -12.44
C SER A 16 -15.92 17.31 -12.59
N ILE A 17 -15.54 18.47 -13.15
CA ILE A 17 -16.50 19.51 -13.56
C ILE A 17 -16.96 19.14 -14.97
N VAL A 18 -17.97 18.27 -15.07
CA VAL A 18 -18.76 18.12 -16.30
C VAL A 18 -20.20 18.48 -15.95
N LYS A 19 -20.68 19.58 -16.54
CA LYS A 19 -22.06 20.06 -16.37
C LYS A 19 -23.05 18.91 -16.62
N ASN A 20 -23.90 18.67 -15.62
CA ASN A 20 -25.12 17.87 -15.60
C ASN A 20 -25.10 16.37 -15.25
N GLN A 21 -23.98 15.70 -14.93
CA GLN A 21 -24.05 14.37 -14.29
C GLN A 21 -22.88 14.15 -13.32
N LEU A 22 -23.17 14.13 -12.01
CA LEU A 22 -22.21 13.66 -11.00
C LEU A 22 -21.98 12.15 -11.19
N LEU A 23 -20.82 11.76 -11.69
CA LEU A 23 -20.30 10.41 -11.50
C LEU A 23 -19.39 10.44 -10.28
N GLU A 24 -20.00 10.32 -9.09
CA GLU A 24 -19.24 10.02 -7.87
C GLU A 24 -18.80 8.56 -7.92
N GLY A 25 -17.56 8.33 -8.35
CA GLY A 25 -16.93 7.03 -8.28
C GLY A 25 -15.76 7.05 -7.30
N CYS A 26 -15.99 6.60 -6.06
CA CYS A 26 -14.91 6.23 -5.16
C CYS A 26 -14.29 4.92 -5.67
N GLN A 27 -13.12 4.99 -6.30
CA GLN A 27 -12.40 3.78 -6.70
C GLN A 27 -11.61 3.28 -5.50
N ILE A 28 -12.00 2.11 -4.97
CA ILE A 28 -11.26 1.42 -3.92
C ILE A 28 -10.43 0.32 -4.56
N THR A 29 -9.11 0.44 -4.47
CA THR A 29 -8.17 -0.57 -4.96
C THR A 29 -7.60 -1.33 -3.79
N LYS A 30 -7.76 -2.66 -3.76
CA LYS A 30 -7.12 -3.53 -2.77
C LYS A 30 -6.04 -4.37 -3.43
N LEU A 31 -4.82 -4.23 -2.95
CA LEU A 31 -3.71 -5.12 -3.26
C LEU A 31 -3.40 -6.00 -2.06
N THR A 32 -3.11 -7.28 -2.28
CA THR A 32 -2.58 -8.17 -1.24
C THR A 32 -1.24 -8.74 -1.67
N TRP A 33 -0.19 -8.46 -0.90
CA TRP A 33 1.13 -9.04 -1.05
C TRP A 33 1.32 -10.18 -0.04
N ARG A 34 1.53 -11.38 -0.58
CA ARG A 34 1.87 -12.58 0.20
C ARG A 34 3.38 -12.78 0.21
N ILE A 35 3.92 -12.96 1.41
CA ILE A 35 5.32 -13.28 1.64
C ILE A 35 5.39 -14.67 2.25
N ASP A 36 5.93 -15.61 1.50
CA ASP A 36 6.13 -16.97 1.98
C ASP A 36 7.37 -17.09 2.86
N ASN A 37 7.38 -18.09 3.75
CA ASN A 37 8.52 -18.36 4.62
C ASN A 37 8.97 -17.15 5.46
N PHE A 38 8.06 -16.24 5.85
CA PHE A 38 8.42 -14.95 6.45
C PHE A 38 9.36 -15.11 7.66
N SER A 39 9.07 -16.08 8.54
CA SER A 39 9.88 -16.36 9.74
C SER A 39 11.30 -16.86 9.44
N ARG A 40 11.61 -17.25 8.20
CA ARG A 40 12.94 -17.72 7.75
C ARG A 40 13.66 -16.68 6.91
N LEU A 41 13.08 -15.51 6.67
CA LEU A 41 13.71 -14.46 5.89
C LEU A 41 14.92 -13.90 6.65
N ASN A 42 16.10 -14.03 6.03
CA ASN A 42 17.34 -13.43 6.53
C ASN A 42 17.89 -12.39 5.54
N VAL A 43 17.01 -11.46 5.15
CA VAL A 43 17.31 -10.37 4.23
C VAL A 43 16.95 -9.05 4.88
N LYS A 44 17.70 -7.99 4.55
CA LYS A 44 17.48 -6.66 5.14
C LYS A 44 16.18 -6.03 4.64
N LYS A 45 15.88 -6.18 3.34
CA LYS A 45 14.77 -5.51 2.65
C LYS A 45 14.18 -6.46 1.61
N ILE A 46 12.86 -6.42 1.45
CA ILE A 46 12.14 -7.10 0.36
C ILE A 46 11.11 -6.16 -0.28
N PHE A 47 10.73 -6.46 -1.51
CA PHE A 47 9.81 -5.66 -2.32
C PHE A 47 8.64 -6.53 -2.80
N SER A 48 7.46 -5.91 -2.89
CA SER A 48 6.36 -6.46 -3.66
C SER A 48 6.62 -6.34 -5.16
N GLU A 49 5.73 -6.93 -5.95
CA GLU A 49 5.57 -6.54 -7.35
C GLU A 49 5.13 -5.07 -7.45
N ILE A 50 5.39 -4.47 -8.62
CA ILE A 50 4.90 -3.14 -8.96
C ILE A 50 3.43 -3.28 -9.37
N PHE A 51 2.57 -2.41 -8.86
CA PHE A 51 1.15 -2.40 -9.17
C PHE A 51 0.69 -0.99 -9.57
N MET A 52 -0.34 -0.93 -10.42
CA MET A 52 -0.90 0.32 -10.90
C MET A 52 -2.10 0.73 -10.05
N VAL A 53 -2.06 1.94 -9.51
CA VAL A 53 -3.23 2.59 -8.89
C VAL A 53 -3.35 3.96 -9.50
N SER A 54 -4.49 4.20 -10.17
CA SER A 54 -4.85 5.50 -10.75
C SER A 54 -3.86 6.14 -11.71
N GLY A 55 -3.12 5.31 -12.44
CA GLY A 55 -2.15 5.77 -13.43
C GLY A 55 -0.73 5.89 -12.88
N PHE A 56 -0.52 5.65 -11.59
CA PHE A 56 0.79 5.65 -10.96
C PHE A 56 1.26 4.24 -10.65
N LYS A 57 2.57 4.01 -10.80
CA LYS A 57 3.25 2.77 -10.44
C LYS A 57 3.63 2.82 -8.97
N TRP A 58 3.06 1.93 -8.18
CA TRP A 58 3.32 1.81 -6.75
C TRP A 58 4.08 0.53 -6.44
N ARG A 59 4.82 0.54 -5.33
CA ARG A 59 5.48 -0.64 -4.79
C ARG A 59 5.51 -0.58 -3.27
N ILE A 60 5.22 -1.71 -2.63
CA ILE A 60 5.41 -1.89 -1.19
C ILE A 60 6.81 -2.45 -0.98
N PHE A 61 7.50 -1.97 0.03
CA PHE A 61 8.71 -2.62 0.52
C PHE A 61 8.73 -2.66 2.04
N LEU A 62 9.44 -3.63 2.59
CA LEU A 62 9.55 -3.74 4.03
C LEU A 62 10.93 -4.21 4.48
N TYR A 63 11.20 -3.98 5.76
CA TYR A 63 12.35 -4.47 6.49
C TYR A 63 11.85 -5.46 7.54
N PRO A 64 12.10 -6.78 7.36
CA PRO A 64 11.52 -7.81 8.23
C PRO A 64 11.91 -7.69 9.70
N LYS A 65 13.08 -7.08 9.98
CA LYS A 65 13.64 -6.87 11.33
C LYS A 65 13.66 -5.40 11.76
N GLY A 66 13.00 -4.53 11.01
CA GLY A 66 12.91 -3.11 11.31
C GLY A 66 14.05 -2.29 10.75
N ILE A 67 13.89 -0.96 10.80
CA ILE A 67 14.96 0.01 10.48
C ILE A 67 15.40 0.79 11.72
N ARG A 68 14.43 1.36 12.46
CA ARG A 68 14.68 2.26 13.59
C ARG A 68 14.59 1.57 14.94
N VAL A 69 13.78 0.52 15.02
CA VAL A 69 13.57 -0.29 16.21
C VAL A 69 13.70 -1.74 15.78
N ASP A 70 14.64 -2.45 16.39
CA ASP A 70 14.85 -3.88 16.15
C ASP A 70 13.62 -4.66 16.62
N ASP A 71 13.37 -5.82 16.00
CA ASP A 71 12.24 -6.71 16.27
C ASP A 71 10.85 -6.15 15.93
N TYR A 72 10.78 -5.02 15.21
CA TYR A 72 9.55 -4.52 14.60
C TYR A 72 9.54 -4.76 13.09
N LEU A 73 8.34 -4.94 12.53
CA LEU A 73 8.15 -4.91 11.09
C LEU A 73 8.05 -3.45 10.62
N SER A 74 8.92 -3.01 9.72
CA SER A 74 8.80 -1.69 9.08
C SER A 74 8.31 -1.82 7.65
N VAL A 75 7.12 -1.31 7.34
CA VAL A 75 6.45 -1.37 6.03
C VAL A 75 6.39 0.03 5.43
N TYR A 76 6.64 0.13 4.13
CA TYR A 76 6.67 1.37 3.36
C TYR A 76 5.97 1.19 2.02
N LEU A 77 5.52 2.31 1.46
CA LEU A 77 4.94 2.42 0.14
C LEU A 77 5.68 3.51 -0.62
N GLU A 78 6.02 3.26 -1.88
CA GLU A 78 6.65 4.24 -2.77
C GLU A 78 5.98 4.27 -4.15
N VAL A 79 6.06 5.44 -4.80
CA VAL A 79 5.78 5.61 -6.22
C VAL A 79 7.10 5.35 -6.98
N VAL A 80 7.10 4.40 -7.92
CA VAL A 80 8.33 3.83 -8.51
C VAL A 80 8.89 4.67 -9.66
N ASP A 81 8.13 5.62 -10.19
CA ASP A 81 8.49 6.32 -11.44
C ASP A 81 7.97 7.78 -11.46
N ASP A 82 8.50 8.60 -10.57
CA ASP A 82 8.15 10.03 -10.44
C ASP A 82 8.62 10.88 -11.65
N ALA A 83 9.59 10.39 -12.44
CA ALA A 83 10.16 11.12 -13.57
C ALA A 83 9.16 11.38 -14.73
N THR A 84 8.05 10.63 -14.76
CA THR A 84 7.00 10.78 -15.79
C THR A 84 5.77 11.53 -15.29
N ALA A 85 5.77 11.93 -14.02
CA ALA A 85 4.61 12.57 -13.43
C ALA A 85 4.49 14.04 -13.89
N PRO A 86 3.27 14.52 -14.26
CA PRO A 86 3.10 15.87 -14.77
C PRO A 86 3.47 16.94 -13.75
N VAL A 87 4.18 18.00 -14.13
CA VAL A 87 4.52 19.11 -13.20
C VAL A 87 3.26 19.62 -12.47
N GLY A 88 3.27 19.62 -11.15
CA GLY A 88 2.14 20.05 -10.31
C GLY A 88 1.05 18.99 -10.08
N TRP A 89 1.32 17.72 -10.41
CA TRP A 89 0.48 16.61 -10.00
C TRP A 89 0.39 16.50 -8.48
N PHE A 90 -0.75 16.05 -7.99
CA PHE A 90 -0.87 15.59 -6.62
C PHE A 90 -1.73 14.32 -6.56
N ILE A 91 -1.53 13.51 -5.53
CA ILE A 91 -2.41 12.37 -5.21
C ILE A 91 -2.97 12.59 -3.80
N ASP A 92 -4.29 12.66 -3.72
CA ASP A 92 -5.03 12.49 -2.47
C ASP A 92 -5.51 11.05 -2.36
N ALA A 93 -4.93 10.30 -1.41
CA ALA A 93 -5.28 8.92 -1.16
C ALA A 93 -5.43 8.62 0.33
N ASP A 94 -6.57 8.02 0.68
CA ASP A 94 -6.75 7.32 1.95
C ASP A 94 -6.18 5.91 1.76
N LEU A 95 -5.14 5.56 2.52
CA LEU A 95 -4.45 4.28 2.42
C LEU A 95 -4.54 3.52 3.73
N THR A 96 -4.91 2.24 3.67
CA THR A 96 -4.88 1.36 4.85
C THR A 96 -3.95 0.19 4.61
N PHE A 97 -2.92 0.06 5.46
CA PHE A 97 -2.10 -1.15 5.54
C PHE A 97 -2.76 -2.15 6.48
N ASN A 98 -2.80 -3.41 6.09
CA ASN A 98 -3.31 -4.49 6.92
C ASN A 98 -2.26 -5.58 7.02
N VAL A 99 -1.88 -5.97 8.24
CA VAL A 99 -1.13 -7.20 8.52
C VAL A 99 -2.15 -8.26 8.91
N VAL A 100 -2.44 -9.16 7.98
CA VAL A 100 -3.53 -10.13 8.14
C VAL A 100 -3.05 -11.36 8.92
N ASP A 101 -3.73 -11.62 10.03
CA ASP A 101 -3.63 -12.89 10.75
C ASP A 101 -4.37 -13.97 9.92
N GLN A 102 -3.65 -15.04 9.59
CA GLN A 102 -4.14 -16.12 8.73
C GLN A 102 -4.96 -17.18 9.46
N ILE A 103 -4.95 -17.17 10.80
CA ILE A 103 -5.66 -18.14 11.63
C ILE A 103 -6.94 -17.49 12.17
N ASP A 104 -6.83 -16.27 12.69
CA ASP A 104 -7.94 -15.50 13.24
C ASP A 104 -7.97 -14.10 12.64
N HIS A 105 -8.77 -13.93 11.58
CA HIS A 105 -8.88 -12.66 10.87
C HIS A 105 -9.29 -11.48 11.75
N LYS A 106 -9.91 -11.71 12.92
CA LYS A 106 -10.25 -10.65 13.88
C LYS A 106 -9.04 -10.02 14.56
N LYS A 107 -7.87 -10.68 14.48
CA LYS A 107 -6.58 -10.18 14.98
C LYS A 107 -5.73 -9.50 13.91
N THR A 108 -6.30 -9.28 12.71
CA THR A 108 -5.68 -8.45 11.69
C THR A 108 -5.42 -7.06 12.25
N VAL A 109 -4.19 -6.57 12.12
CA VAL A 109 -3.82 -5.22 12.52
C VAL A 109 -3.88 -4.33 11.30
N ASP A 110 -4.64 -3.24 11.38
CA ASP A 110 -4.72 -2.24 10.33
C ASP A 110 -4.17 -0.88 10.78
N HIS A 111 -3.64 -0.12 9.82
CA HIS A 111 -3.16 1.23 10.03
C HIS A 111 -3.49 2.10 8.81
N GLY A 112 -4.32 3.12 9.04
CA GLY A 112 -4.69 4.12 8.05
C GLY A 112 -3.70 5.27 8.00
N ILE A 113 -3.37 5.72 6.78
CA ILE A 113 -2.62 6.94 6.51
C ILE A 113 -3.34 7.75 5.43
N TYR A 114 -3.32 9.06 5.59
CA TYR A 114 -3.69 9.98 4.51
C TYR A 114 -2.42 10.44 3.82
N LEU A 115 -2.35 10.27 2.49
CA LEU A 115 -1.27 10.81 1.67
C LEU A 115 -1.80 11.95 0.81
N HIS A 116 -1.10 13.08 0.91
CA HIS A 116 -1.11 14.16 -0.06
C HIS A 116 0.32 14.25 -0.60
N LEU A 117 0.53 13.70 -1.79
CA LEU A 117 1.80 13.76 -2.54
C LEU A 117 1.72 14.85 -3.58
#